data_AF-A0A2T4CS42-F1
#
_entry.id   AF-A0A2T4CS42-F1
#
_cell.length_a   1.000
_cell.length_b   1.000
_cell.length_c   1.000
_cell.angle_alpha   90.00
_cell.angle_beta   90.00
_cell.angle_gamma   90.00
#
_symmetry.space_group_name_H-M   'P 1'
#
loop_
_entity.id
_entity.type
_entity.pdbx_description
1 polymer ?
#
loop_
_entity_poly.entity_id
_entity_poly.type
_entity_poly.pdbx_seq_one_letter_code
_entity_poly.pdbx_strand_id
1 'polypeptide(L)'
;PPLIIGGGWSGLAATVRLAEAGQKPILFEAAKQLGGRARTIKWQDLEIDNGQHLMIGAYQNMLDLLQRIGIEENSVFHRKALDLHILDSKFPPLHLSANRLLPWQLALLPRLYSSLGWQELRLFLRLARQLNAPSYTHNITVEQWCRQTGQSARLITQLWGPLCLAILNTPIEQASASVFAATLRDSL
;
A
#
# COMPACT_ATOMS: atom_id res chain seq x y z
N PRO A 1 15.66 -31.10 6.60
CA PRO A 1 15.72 -29.67 6.23
C PRO A 1 14.29 -29.13 6.09
N PRO A 2 13.98 -27.89 6.51
CA PRO A 2 12.66 -27.30 6.27
C PRO A 2 12.34 -27.28 4.77
N LEU A 3 11.11 -27.61 4.38
CA LEU A 3 10.66 -27.52 2.99
C LEU A 3 9.76 -26.30 2.83
N ILE A 4 10.00 -25.51 1.79
CA ILE A 4 9.25 -24.29 1.48
C ILE A 4 8.61 -24.48 0.11
N ILE A 5 7.30 -24.30 0.03
CA ILE A 5 6.54 -24.47 -1.20
C ILE A 5 6.10 -23.09 -1.70
N GLY A 6 6.63 -22.67 -2.85
CA GLY A 6 6.43 -21.37 -3.47
C GLY A 6 7.67 -20.47 -3.37
N GLY A 7 8.16 -20.01 -4.52
CA GLY A 7 9.29 -19.10 -4.71
C GLY A 7 8.90 -17.64 -4.93
N GLY A 8 7.73 -17.22 -4.44
CA GLY A 8 7.36 -15.81 -4.34
C GLY A 8 7.99 -15.11 -3.13
N TRP A 9 7.67 -13.82 -2.93
CA TRP A 9 8.21 -13.01 -1.81
C TRP A 9 8.13 -13.69 -0.44
N SER A 10 6.99 -14.30 -0.10
CA SER A 10 6.80 -14.97 1.19
C SER A 10 7.75 -16.16 1.36
N GLY A 11 7.90 -17.01 0.35
CA GLY A 11 8.78 -18.17 0.39
C GLY A 11 10.26 -17.78 0.39
N LEU A 12 10.63 -16.77 -0.39
CA LEU A 12 11.99 -16.23 -0.39
C LEU A 12 12.35 -15.61 0.97
N ALA A 13 11.47 -14.80 1.55
CA ALA A 13 11.67 -14.23 2.88
C ALA A 13 11.81 -15.32 3.95
N ALA A 14 10.94 -16.34 3.92
CA ALA A 14 11.02 -17.49 4.83
C ALA A 14 12.34 -18.25 4.66
N THR A 15 12.80 -18.44 3.43
CA THR A 15 14.08 -19.11 3.12
C THR A 15 15.26 -18.35 3.74
N VAL A 16 15.30 -17.03 3.56
CA VAL A 16 16.35 -16.17 4.13
C VAL A 16 16.36 -16.29 5.65
N ARG A 17 15.21 -16.12 6.32
CA ARG A 17 15.13 -16.19 7.79
C ARG A 17 15.49 -17.57 8.34
N LEU A 18 15.11 -18.66 7.65
CA LEU A 18 15.49 -20.00 8.06
C LEU A 18 16.99 -20.26 7.88
N ALA A 19 17.58 -19.77 6.78
CA ALA A 19 19.02 -19.88 6.54
C ALA A 19 19.83 -19.11 7.60
N GLU A 20 19.40 -17.90 7.97
CA GLU A 20 20.00 -17.12 9.06
C GLU A 20 19.91 -17.83 10.42
N ALA A 21 18.84 -18.60 10.65
CA ALA A 21 18.68 -19.43 11.84
C ALA A 21 19.52 -20.73 11.81
N GLY A 22 20.48 -20.85 10.89
CA GLY A 22 21.36 -22.01 10.74
C GLY A 22 20.69 -23.24 10.13
N GLN A 23 19.45 -23.11 9.64
CA GLN A 23 18.76 -24.20 8.96
C GLN A 23 19.20 -24.29 7.50
N LYS A 24 18.92 -25.43 6.86
CA LYS A 24 19.18 -25.66 5.44
C LYS A 24 17.84 -25.80 4.69
N PRO A 25 17.05 -24.74 4.51
CA PRO A 25 15.75 -24.84 3.84
C PRO A 25 15.91 -25.30 2.37
N ILE A 26 14.95 -26.09 1.88
CA ILE A 26 14.81 -26.47 0.48
C ILE A 26 13.55 -25.79 -0.06
N LEU A 27 13.72 -24.92 -1.05
CA LEU A 27 12.62 -24.19 -1.68
C LEU A 27 12.22 -24.85 -3.00
N PHE A 28 10.92 -25.09 -3.16
CA PHE A 28 10.30 -25.59 -4.38
C PHE A 28 9.45 -24.48 -5.01
N GLU A 29 9.64 -24.22 -6.29
CA GLU A 29 8.79 -23.33 -7.09
C GLU A 29 8.23 -24.14 -8.25
N ALA A 30 6.94 -23.96 -8.53
CA ALA A 30 6.26 -24.66 -9.62
C ALA A 30 6.57 -24.02 -10.98
N ALA A 31 6.81 -22.72 -11.01
CA ALA A 31 7.19 -21.97 -12.20
C ALA A 31 8.67 -22.17 -12.55
N LYS A 32 9.02 -21.84 -13.80
CA LYS A 32 10.41 -21.87 -14.29
C LYS A 32 11.29 -20.75 -13.72
N GLN A 33 10.71 -19.83 -12.97
CA GLN A 33 11.40 -18.67 -12.39
C GLN A 33 10.78 -18.30 -11.05
N LEU A 34 11.59 -17.67 -10.19
CA LEU A 34 11.17 -17.14 -8.90
C LEU A 34 10.38 -15.82 -9.05
N GLY A 35 9.87 -15.32 -7.93
CA GLY A 35 9.27 -13.99 -7.80
C GLY A 35 7.74 -14.00 -7.68
N GLY A 36 7.07 -15.08 -8.11
CA GLY A 36 5.61 -15.19 -8.04
C GLY A 36 4.92 -14.01 -8.73
N ARG A 37 4.10 -13.25 -8.00
CA ARG A 37 3.41 -12.05 -8.52
C ARG A 37 4.38 -10.92 -8.92
N ALA A 38 5.56 -10.87 -8.33
CA ALA A 38 6.57 -9.84 -8.56
C ALA A 38 7.67 -10.30 -9.52
N ARG A 39 7.38 -11.28 -10.35
CA ARG A 39 8.31 -11.77 -11.36
C ARG A 39 8.46 -10.77 -12.51
N THR A 40 9.60 -10.83 -13.19
CA THR A 40 9.84 -10.13 -14.44
C THR A 40 9.34 -10.95 -15.62
N ILE A 41 8.85 -10.29 -16.67
CA ILE A 41 8.44 -10.88 -17.94
C ILE A 41 9.32 -10.29 -19.04
N LYS A 42 9.76 -11.14 -19.96
CA LYS A 42 10.39 -10.70 -21.20
C LYS A 42 9.30 -10.38 -22.22
N TRP A 43 9.27 -9.12 -22.66
CA TRP A 43 8.39 -8.65 -23.72
C TRP A 43 9.25 -8.03 -24.82
N GLN A 44 9.37 -8.71 -25.96
CA GLN A 44 10.34 -8.35 -27.01
C GLN A 44 11.76 -8.30 -26.42
N ASP A 45 12.49 -7.20 -26.63
CA ASP A 45 13.83 -6.97 -26.09
C ASP A 45 13.83 -6.28 -24.71
N LEU A 46 12.66 -6.15 -24.08
CA LEU A 46 12.48 -5.51 -22.79
C LEU A 46 12.21 -6.52 -21.68
N GLU A 47 12.79 -6.27 -20.51
CA GLU A 47 12.40 -6.88 -19.25
C GLU A 47 11.45 -5.94 -18.51
N ILE A 48 10.22 -6.39 -18.28
CA ILE A 48 9.16 -5.61 -17.65
C ILE A 48 8.61 -6.34 -16.43
N ASP A 49 8.12 -5.61 -15.44
CA ASP A 49 7.47 -6.23 -14.29
C ASP A 49 6.12 -6.84 -14.69
N ASN A 50 5.77 -8.00 -14.10
CA ASN A 50 4.45 -8.63 -14.25
C ASN A 50 3.29 -7.77 -13.70
N GLY A 51 3.60 -6.71 -12.96
CA GLY A 51 2.66 -5.72 -12.47
C GLY A 51 3.39 -4.51 -11.92
N GLN A 52 2.68 -3.41 -11.71
CA GLN A 52 3.28 -2.24 -11.07
C GLN A 52 3.49 -2.51 -9.58
N HIS A 53 4.75 -2.43 -9.12
CA HIS A 53 5.11 -2.58 -7.71
C HIS A 53 5.54 -1.23 -7.17
N LEU A 54 4.82 -0.72 -6.17
CA LEU A 54 5.21 0.45 -5.39
C LEU A 54 5.54 0.01 -3.98
N MET A 55 6.61 0.57 -3.44
CA MET A 55 6.99 0.38 -2.04
C MET A 55 6.92 1.72 -1.34
N ILE A 56 6.33 1.73 -0.14
CA ILE A 56 6.31 2.89 0.74
C ILE A 56 7.28 2.66 1.91
N GLY A 57 7.74 3.75 2.51
CA GLY A 57 8.72 3.70 3.61
C GLY A 57 8.24 2.96 4.87
N ALA A 58 6.94 2.65 4.98
CA ALA A 58 6.37 1.88 6.08
C ALA A 58 6.66 0.36 5.99
N TYR A 59 7.18 -0.15 4.86
CA TYR A 59 7.38 -1.57 4.62
C TYR A 59 8.66 -2.09 5.30
N GLN A 60 8.73 -1.99 6.62
CA GLN A 60 9.94 -2.25 7.41
C GLN A 60 10.49 -3.67 7.23
N ASN A 61 9.63 -4.68 7.13
CA ASN A 61 10.06 -6.06 6.92
C ASN A 61 10.74 -6.26 5.56
N MET A 62 10.33 -5.51 4.53
CA MET A 62 10.99 -5.57 3.23
C MET A 62 12.32 -4.81 3.24
N LEU A 63 12.38 -3.64 3.88
CA LEU A 63 13.63 -2.91 4.06
C LEU A 63 14.68 -3.72 4.84
N ASP A 64 14.26 -4.36 5.94
CA ASP A 64 15.10 -5.29 6.71
C ASP A 64 15.55 -6.49 5.86
N LEU A 65 14.67 -7.04 5.02
CA LEU A 65 15.05 -8.14 4.13
C LEU A 65 16.14 -7.73 3.14
N LEU A 66 16.05 -6.54 2.53
CA LEU A 66 17.10 -6.02 1.63
C LEU A 66 18.43 -5.92 2.35
N GLN A 67 18.44 -5.35 3.56
CA GLN A 67 19.64 -5.21 4.36
C GLN A 67 20.29 -6.58 4.65
N ARG A 68 19.48 -7.58 5.02
CA ARG A 68 19.95 -8.95 5.32
C ARG A 68 20.62 -9.62 4.13
N ILE A 69 20.10 -9.40 2.92
CA ILE A 69 20.67 -9.95 1.68
C ILE A 69 21.74 -9.05 1.07
N GLY A 70 22.17 -8.00 1.78
CA GLY A 70 23.26 -7.11 1.36
C GLY A 70 22.89 -6.14 0.24
N ILE A 71 21.61 -5.83 0.04
CA ILE A 71 21.14 -4.85 -0.94
C ILE A 71 20.97 -3.49 -0.27
N GLU A 72 21.71 -2.50 -0.78
CA GLU A 72 21.56 -1.12 -0.35
C GLU A 72 20.31 -0.50 -0.96
N GLU A 73 19.41 0.00 -0.10
CA GLU A 73 18.13 0.57 -0.51
C GLU A 73 18.27 1.65 -1.60
N ASN A 74 19.20 2.58 -1.41
CA ASN A 74 19.41 3.72 -2.33
C ASN A 74 19.94 3.29 -3.71
N SER A 75 20.42 2.06 -3.85
CA SER A 75 20.89 1.51 -5.13
C SER A 75 19.77 0.90 -5.96
N VAL A 76 18.67 0.48 -5.32
CA VAL A 76 17.57 -0.25 -5.97
C VAL A 76 16.25 0.53 -6.01
N PHE A 77 16.11 1.61 -5.25
CA PHE A 77 14.90 2.43 -5.25
C PHE A 77 15.14 3.88 -5.66
N HIS A 78 14.22 4.39 -6.48
CA HIS A 78 14.08 5.82 -6.70
C HIS A 78 13.13 6.43 -5.66
N ARG A 79 13.68 6.79 -4.50
CA ARG A 79 12.89 7.30 -3.38
C ARG A 79 12.35 8.70 -3.66
N LYS A 80 11.02 8.84 -3.75
CA LYS A 80 10.32 10.11 -3.92
C LYS A 80 9.36 10.37 -2.77
N ALA A 81 9.20 11.65 -2.43
CA ALA A 81 8.07 12.07 -1.59
C ALA A 81 6.76 11.82 -2.34
N LEU A 82 5.69 11.49 -1.61
CA LEU A 82 4.38 11.31 -2.21
C LEU A 82 3.95 12.61 -2.91
N ASP A 83 3.61 12.50 -4.18
CA ASP A 83 3.09 13.59 -4.99
C ASP A 83 2.11 12.99 -6.01
N LEU A 84 0.81 13.07 -5.71
CA LEU A 84 -0.26 12.52 -6.52
C LEU A 84 -1.20 13.63 -6.96
N HIS A 85 -1.47 13.66 -8.26
CA HIS A 85 -2.44 14.54 -8.88
C HIS A 85 -3.57 13.67 -9.45
N ILE A 86 -4.73 13.72 -8.79
CA ILE A 86 -5.89 12.94 -9.17
C ILE A 86 -6.81 13.84 -10.01
N LEU A 87 -7.01 13.43 -11.25
CA LEU A 87 -7.91 14.08 -12.20
C LEU A 87 -9.26 13.34 -12.19
N ASP A 88 -10.34 14.11 -12.27
CA ASP A 88 -11.70 13.59 -12.32
C ASP A 88 -12.53 14.43 -13.31
N SER A 89 -13.54 13.80 -13.90
CA SER A 89 -14.42 14.47 -14.87
C SER A 89 -15.51 15.34 -14.23
N LYS A 90 -15.85 15.08 -12.97
CA LYS A 90 -16.94 15.73 -12.23
C LYS A 90 -16.43 16.68 -11.16
N PHE A 91 -15.30 16.36 -10.53
CA PHE A 91 -14.75 17.11 -9.42
C PHE A 91 -13.45 17.83 -9.78
N PRO A 92 -13.15 19.00 -9.17
CA PRO A 92 -11.86 19.64 -9.34
C PRO A 92 -10.71 18.72 -8.94
N PRO A 93 -9.51 18.87 -9.55
CA PRO A 93 -8.37 18.02 -9.24
C PRO A 93 -8.05 17.95 -7.75
N LEU A 94 -7.65 16.77 -7.29
CA LEU A 94 -7.21 16.54 -5.92
C LEU A 94 -5.70 16.33 -5.90
N HIS A 95 -4.98 17.17 -5.15
CA HIS A 95 -3.53 17.07 -5.01
C HIS A 95 -3.16 16.56 -3.61
N LEU A 96 -2.43 15.44 -3.57
CA LEU A 96 -1.85 14.87 -2.36
C LEU A 96 -0.34 14.95 -2.48
N SER A 97 0.27 15.91 -1.79
CA SER A 97 1.72 16.12 -1.88
C SER A 97 2.31 16.32 -0.49
N ALA A 98 3.32 15.53 -0.16
CA ALA A 98 3.94 15.49 1.15
C ALA A 98 4.88 16.69 1.34
N ASN A 99 4.56 17.53 2.32
CA ASN A 99 5.46 18.58 2.77
C ASN A 99 6.58 18.00 3.65
N ARG A 100 7.81 18.07 3.16
CA ARG A 100 9.01 17.53 3.83
C ARG A 100 9.38 18.24 5.14
N LEU A 101 8.87 19.46 5.36
CA LEU A 101 9.14 20.23 6.58
C LEU A 101 8.22 19.86 7.75
N LEU A 102 7.16 19.07 7.49
CA LEU A 102 6.20 18.67 8.51
C LEU A 102 6.45 17.21 8.95
N PRO A 103 6.06 16.87 10.18
CA PRO A 103 5.96 15.47 10.60
C PRO A 103 5.13 14.67 9.59
N TRP A 104 5.52 13.43 9.31
CA TRP A 104 4.92 12.64 8.23
C TRP A 104 3.39 12.48 8.38
N GLN A 105 2.88 12.48 9.62
CA GLN A 105 1.45 12.39 9.94
C GLN A 105 0.65 13.59 9.43
N LEU A 106 1.32 14.74 9.32
CA LEU A 106 0.72 16.02 8.94
C LEU A 106 1.18 16.48 7.55
N ALA A 107 2.15 15.79 6.94
CA ALA A 107 2.81 16.21 5.72
C ALA A 107 1.84 16.41 4.54
N LEU A 108 0.73 15.66 4.48
CA LEU A 108 -0.27 15.76 3.43
C LEU A 108 -1.33 16.85 3.69
N LEU A 109 -1.53 17.26 4.94
CA LEU A 109 -2.64 18.13 5.33
C LEU A 109 -2.66 19.49 4.63
N PRO A 110 -1.54 20.20 4.41
CA PRO A 110 -1.57 21.50 3.75
C PRO A 110 -2.08 21.41 2.31
N ARG A 111 -1.60 20.41 1.56
CA ARG A 111 -1.95 20.21 0.15
C ARG A 111 -3.35 19.65 -0.02
N LEU A 112 -3.74 18.76 0.90
CA LEU A 112 -5.08 18.26 1.01
C LEU A 112 -6.08 19.39 1.29
N TYR A 113 -5.78 20.26 2.26
CA TYR A 113 -6.60 21.43 2.58
C TYR A 113 -6.76 22.36 1.38
N SER A 114 -5.67 22.69 0.67
CA SER A 114 -5.73 23.55 -0.51
C SER A 114 -6.56 22.97 -1.65
N SER A 115 -6.65 21.64 -1.77
CA SER A 115 -7.37 20.96 -2.85
C SER A 115 -8.84 20.69 -2.52
N LEU A 116 -9.13 20.37 -1.26
CA LEU A 116 -10.46 19.93 -0.79
C LEU A 116 -11.27 21.04 -0.13
N GLY A 117 -10.61 22.00 0.52
CA GLY A 117 -11.22 22.96 1.43
C GLY A 117 -11.53 22.37 2.81
N TRP A 118 -12.03 23.22 3.71
CA TRP A 118 -12.20 22.86 5.13
C TRP A 118 -13.27 21.80 5.39
N GLN A 119 -14.40 21.86 4.69
CA GLN A 119 -15.53 20.96 4.92
C GLN A 119 -15.15 19.50 4.62
N GLU A 120 -14.57 19.28 3.45
CA GLU A 120 -14.09 17.96 3.00
C GLU A 120 -12.92 17.47 3.85
N LEU A 121 -11.97 18.34 4.23
CA LEU A 121 -10.88 17.97 5.13
C LEU A 121 -11.41 17.47 6.48
N ARG A 122 -12.47 18.08 7.03
CA ARG A 122 -13.10 17.63 8.28
C ARG A 122 -13.69 16.22 8.15
N LEU A 123 -14.27 15.90 7.00
CA LEU A 123 -14.79 14.55 6.72
C LEU A 123 -13.65 13.53 6.61
N PHE A 124 -12.58 13.86 5.86
CA PHE A 124 -11.38 13.03 5.78
C PHE A 124 -10.82 12.72 7.18
N LEU A 125 -10.64 13.74 8.02
CA LEU A 125 -10.12 13.58 9.38
C LEU A 125 -11.04 12.75 10.28
N ARG A 126 -12.36 12.76 10.05
CA ARG A 126 -13.31 11.95 10.81
C ARG A 126 -13.08 10.47 10.57
N LEU A 127 -12.87 10.04 9.32
CA LEU A 127 -12.53 8.65 9.00
C LEU A 127 -11.13 8.30 9.52
N ALA A 128 -10.15 9.19 9.32
CA ALA A 128 -8.78 8.96 9.81
C ALA A 128 -8.73 8.71 11.32
N ARG A 129 -9.54 9.41 12.13
CA ARG A 129 -9.63 9.17 13.58
C ARG A 129 -10.19 7.79 13.95
N GLN A 130 -11.01 7.19 13.08
CA GLN A 130 -11.56 5.86 13.29
C GLN A 130 -10.61 4.73 12.88
N LEU A 131 -9.47 5.03 12.25
CA LEU A 131 -8.48 4.00 11.85
C LEU A 131 -8.00 3.15 13.04
N ASN A 132 -7.97 3.72 14.24
CA ASN A 132 -7.53 3.04 15.47
C ASN A 132 -8.68 2.35 16.23
N ALA A 133 -9.89 2.35 15.69
CA ALA A 133 -11.09 1.87 16.38
C ALA A 133 -11.69 0.65 15.65
N PRO A 134 -11.25 -0.58 15.99
CA PRO A 134 -11.59 -1.79 15.23
C PRO A 134 -13.09 -2.09 15.18
N SER A 135 -13.84 -1.72 16.23
CA SER A 135 -15.29 -1.96 16.33
C SER A 135 -16.11 -1.33 15.20
N TYR A 136 -15.66 -0.20 14.63
CA TYR A 136 -16.41 0.49 13.57
C TYR A 136 -16.27 -0.18 12.20
N THR A 137 -15.28 -1.06 12.02
CA THR A 137 -14.95 -1.65 10.73
C THR A 137 -15.36 -3.13 10.61
N HIS A 138 -16.01 -3.67 11.64
CA HIS A 138 -16.31 -5.09 11.72
C HIS A 138 -17.49 -5.46 10.80
N ASN A 139 -17.29 -6.47 9.94
CA ASN A 139 -18.30 -7.01 9.00
C ASN A 139 -18.98 -5.98 8.10
N ILE A 140 -18.32 -4.87 7.80
CA ILE A 140 -18.81 -3.86 6.84
C ILE A 140 -17.83 -3.66 5.70
N THR A 141 -18.35 -3.16 4.59
CA THR A 141 -17.55 -2.80 3.42
C THR A 141 -16.90 -1.43 3.62
N VAL A 142 -15.83 -1.14 2.86
CA VAL A 142 -15.20 0.18 2.88
C VAL A 142 -16.22 1.27 2.48
N GLU A 143 -17.15 0.97 1.57
CA GLU A 143 -18.20 1.90 1.17
C GLU A 143 -19.15 2.22 2.33
N GLN A 144 -19.62 1.18 3.03
CA GLN A 144 -20.48 1.34 4.20
C GLN A 144 -19.77 2.16 5.29
N TRP A 145 -18.48 1.93 5.51
CA TRP A 145 -17.69 2.71 6.47
C TRP A 145 -17.55 4.19 6.06
N CYS A 146 -17.32 4.45 4.76
CA CYS A 146 -17.31 5.80 4.22
C CYS A 146 -18.66 6.51 4.42
N ARG A 147 -19.78 5.81 4.17
CA ARG A 147 -21.13 6.34 4.40
C ARG A 147 -21.40 6.62 5.88
N GLN A 148 -21.02 5.71 6.78
CA GLN A 148 -21.18 5.88 8.25
C GLN A 148 -20.38 7.06 8.80
N THR A 149 -19.19 7.31 8.25
CA THR A 149 -18.38 8.50 8.60
C THR A 149 -18.83 9.75 7.87
N GLY A 150 -19.82 9.66 6.97
CA GLY A 150 -20.36 10.78 6.22
C GLY A 150 -19.38 11.36 5.20
N GLN A 151 -18.53 10.53 4.58
CA GLN A 151 -17.68 10.95 3.48
C GLN A 151 -18.53 11.47 2.32
N SER A 152 -18.07 12.54 1.68
CA SER A 152 -18.73 13.09 0.49
C SER A 152 -18.57 12.17 -0.71
N ALA A 153 -19.42 12.36 -1.73
CA ALA A 153 -19.25 11.71 -3.02
C ALA A 153 -17.87 12.00 -3.64
N ARG A 154 -17.36 13.23 -3.47
CA ARG A 154 -16.03 13.63 -3.95
C ARG A 154 -14.93 12.80 -3.32
N LEU A 155 -14.93 12.64 -1.99
CA LEU A 155 -13.92 11.85 -1.28
C LEU A 155 -14.00 10.36 -1.63
N ILE A 156 -15.21 9.82 -1.76
CA ILE A 156 -15.39 8.42 -2.15
C ILE A 156 -14.86 8.19 -3.56
N THR A 157 -15.20 9.06 -4.53
CA THR A 157 -14.80 8.91 -5.93
C THR A 157 -13.32 9.19 -6.17
N GLN A 158 -12.79 10.31 -5.67
CA GLN A 158 -11.41 10.71 -5.97
C GLN A 158 -10.37 10.06 -5.06
N LEU A 159 -10.71 9.73 -3.82
CA LEU A 159 -9.73 9.30 -2.82
C LEU A 159 -9.95 7.85 -2.38
N TRP A 160 -11.05 7.57 -1.69
CA TRP A 160 -11.23 6.29 -0.99
C TRP A 160 -11.42 5.11 -1.93
N GLY A 161 -12.18 5.27 -3.01
CA GLY A 161 -12.39 4.22 -4.01
C GLY A 161 -11.09 3.79 -4.70
N PRO A 162 -10.36 4.71 -5.36
CA PRO A 162 -9.09 4.39 -6.00
C PRO A 162 -8.04 3.86 -5.03
N LEU A 163 -7.95 4.42 -3.82
CA LEU A 163 -7.01 3.96 -2.79
C LEU A 163 -7.35 2.55 -2.30
N CYS A 164 -8.64 2.25 -2.09
CA CYS A 164 -9.11 0.92 -1.72
C CYS A 164 -8.78 -0.11 -2.81
N LEU A 165 -9.04 0.21 -4.07
CA LEU A 165 -8.72 -0.65 -5.20
C LEU A 165 -7.20 -0.89 -5.31
N ALA A 166 -6.39 0.15 -5.14
CA ALA A 166 -4.93 0.03 -5.20
C ALA A 166 -4.36 -0.86 -4.07
N ILE A 167 -4.91 -0.75 -2.86
CA ILE A 167 -4.44 -1.51 -1.70
C ILE A 167 -4.95 -2.96 -1.71
N LEU A 168 -6.24 -3.17 -2.00
CA LEU A 168 -6.92 -4.45 -1.80
C LEU A 168 -7.25 -5.20 -3.10
N ASN A 169 -7.02 -4.59 -4.28
CA ASN A 169 -7.49 -5.10 -5.57
C ASN A 169 -8.98 -5.49 -5.56
N THR A 170 -9.78 -4.82 -4.72
CA THR A 170 -11.19 -5.13 -4.50
C THR A 170 -11.96 -3.81 -4.51
N PRO A 171 -13.09 -3.71 -5.23
CA PRO A 171 -13.88 -2.50 -5.28
C PRO A 171 -14.49 -2.18 -3.90
N ILE A 172 -14.76 -0.90 -3.64
CA ILE A 172 -15.07 -0.36 -2.31
C ILE A 172 -16.36 -0.96 -1.70
N GLU A 173 -17.28 -1.42 -2.56
CA GLU A 173 -18.56 -2.04 -2.21
C GLU A 173 -18.40 -3.49 -1.73
N GLN A 174 -17.25 -4.12 -1.96
CA GLN A 174 -16.96 -5.51 -1.58
C GLN A 174 -15.78 -5.63 -0.61
N ALA A 175 -14.87 -4.65 -0.64
CA ALA A 175 -13.67 -4.65 0.19
C ALA A 175 -14.00 -4.57 1.68
N SER A 176 -13.32 -5.39 2.49
CA SER A 176 -13.47 -5.36 3.95
C SER A 176 -12.90 -4.06 4.54
N ALA A 177 -13.73 -3.34 5.31
CA ALA A 177 -13.29 -2.14 6.02
C ALA A 177 -12.21 -2.44 7.07
N SER A 178 -12.26 -3.61 7.72
CA SER A 178 -11.29 -3.96 8.76
C SER A 178 -9.90 -4.21 8.19
N VAL A 179 -9.81 -4.89 7.05
CA VAL A 179 -8.55 -5.12 6.34
C VAL A 179 -8.01 -3.79 5.82
N PHE A 180 -8.87 -2.97 5.19
CA PHE A 180 -8.47 -1.65 4.69
C PHE A 180 -7.92 -0.74 5.80
N ALA A 181 -8.63 -0.65 6.93
CA ALA A 181 -8.22 0.17 8.07
C ALA A 181 -6.92 -0.33 8.70
N ALA A 182 -6.74 -1.66 8.81
CA ALA A 182 -5.48 -2.25 9.29
C ALA A 182 -4.31 -1.88 8.36
N THR A 183 -4.49 -2.05 7.04
CA THR A 183 -3.42 -1.69 6.08
C THR A 183 -3.10 -0.20 6.09
N LEU A 184 -4.10 0.68 6.18
CA LEU A 184 -3.87 2.12 6.31
C LEU A 184 -3.14 2.47 7.61
N ARG A 185 -3.48 1.84 8.74
CA ARG A 185 -2.80 2.03 10.02
C ARG A 185 -1.33 1.60 9.97
N ASP A 186 -1.04 0.50 9.29
CA ASP A 186 0.33 -0.01 9.15
C ASP A 186 1.16 0.80 8.14
N SER A 187 0.48 1.53 7.24
CA SER A 187 1.10 2.32 6.16
C SER A 187 1.26 3.81 6.50
N LEU A 188 0.50 4.30 7.48
CA LEU A 188 0.56 5.64 8.04
C LEU A 188 1.33 5.53 9.35
#